data_AF-A0A8C1SYT9-F1
#
_entry.id   AF-A0A8C1SYT9-F1
#
_cell.length_a   1.000
_cell.length_b   1.000
_cell.length_c   1.000
_cell.angle_alpha   90.00
_cell.angle_beta   90.00
_cell.angle_gamma   90.00
#
_symmetry.space_group_name_H-M   'P 1'
#
loop_
_entity.id
_entity.type
_entity.pdbx_description
1 polymer ?
#
loop_
_entity_poly.entity_id
_entity_poly.type
_entity_poly.pdbx_seq_one_letter_code
_entity_poly.pdbx_strand_id
1 'polypeptide(L)'
;MICLTGLILLLFAVTVDGRIGDSTSESSYCTETKECFLFDLVCAGDGYEVRHYEAAKWVTTEAESYFMEIATSRAFRKLYKYITGENEAGATIDMTAPVLIKVNNSTSMWQPSVYGLSFLLPSKYQANPPKPTDASVYLTDTPDMKVYVKSYGGWMISLVAKSQVETLKTSLDNVKATYETEYHYNVGYNSPMKIMNRHNEAWFIVKGEPVCPRSE
;
A
#
# COMPACT_ATOMS: atom_id res chain seq x y z
N MET A 1 -13.80 -2.96 57.98
CA MET A 1 -13.26 -3.96 57.03
C MET A 1 -13.84 -3.62 55.67
N ILE A 2 -13.14 -2.80 54.88
CA ILE A 2 -13.60 -2.30 53.58
C ILE A 2 -12.72 -2.98 52.52
N CYS A 3 -13.32 -3.83 51.71
CA CYS A 3 -12.64 -4.56 50.65
C CYS A 3 -12.71 -3.71 49.37
N LEU A 4 -11.63 -3.02 49.00
CA LEU A 4 -11.51 -2.40 47.68
C LEU A 4 -11.20 -3.49 46.66
N THR A 5 -12.21 -3.91 45.89
CA THR A 5 -11.99 -4.71 44.69
C THR A 5 -11.57 -3.78 43.56
N GLY A 6 -10.26 -3.74 43.28
CA GLY A 6 -9.69 -3.04 42.14
C GLY A 6 -10.13 -3.69 40.83
N LEU A 7 -10.79 -2.91 39.97
CA LEU A 7 -11.11 -3.31 38.61
C LEU A 7 -9.84 -3.16 37.77
N ILE A 8 -9.18 -4.28 37.42
CA ILE A 8 -8.10 -4.27 36.44
C ILE A 8 -8.75 -4.18 35.06
N LEU A 9 -8.80 -2.99 34.49
CA LEU A 9 -9.10 -2.76 33.08
C LEU A 9 -7.90 -3.24 32.27
N LEU A 10 -7.94 -4.52 31.86
CA LEU A 10 -7.08 -5.06 30.81
C LEU A 10 -7.44 -4.37 29.50
N LEU A 11 -6.71 -3.31 29.16
CA LEU A 11 -6.64 -2.78 27.80
C LEU A 11 -6.01 -3.86 26.93
N PHE A 12 -6.83 -4.65 26.25
CA PHE A 12 -6.36 -5.43 25.11
C PHE A 12 -5.91 -4.44 24.05
N ALA A 13 -4.60 -4.30 23.89
CA ALA A 13 -4.06 -3.76 22.65
C ALA A 13 -4.55 -4.70 21.54
N VAL A 14 -5.45 -4.23 20.70
CA VAL A 14 -5.81 -4.94 19.46
C VAL A 14 -4.50 -5.06 18.70
N THR A 15 -3.94 -6.27 18.68
CA THR A 15 -2.77 -6.55 17.86
C THR A 15 -3.22 -6.40 16.42
N VAL A 16 -2.67 -5.39 15.76
CA VAL A 16 -2.88 -5.11 14.35
C VAL A 16 -2.19 -6.23 13.58
N ASP A 17 -2.93 -7.29 13.30
CA ASP A 17 -2.47 -8.35 12.40
C ASP A 17 -3.11 -8.08 11.06
N GLY A 18 -2.41 -7.38 10.17
CA GLY A 18 -2.84 -7.32 8.78
C GLY A 18 -2.93 -8.74 8.22
N ARG A 19 -3.95 -9.03 7.40
CA ARG A 19 -4.05 -10.30 6.66
C ARG A 19 -2.95 -10.40 5.62
N ILE A 20 -1.80 -10.87 6.07
CA ILE A 20 -0.62 -11.12 5.26
C ILE A 20 -0.47 -12.63 5.20
N GLY A 21 -0.72 -13.17 4.02
CA GLY A 21 -0.82 -14.61 3.84
C GLY A 21 -0.17 -15.10 2.57
N ASP A 22 -0.20 -16.42 2.42
CA ASP A 22 0.45 -17.14 1.33
C ASP A 22 -0.08 -16.67 -0.04
N SER A 23 0.85 -16.38 -0.93
CA SER A 23 0.59 -15.93 -2.30
C SER A 23 0.00 -17.01 -3.21
N THR A 24 -0.18 -18.24 -2.74
CA THR A 24 -0.81 -19.34 -3.47
C THR A 24 -2.35 -19.34 -3.45
N SER A 25 -2.99 -18.37 -2.79
CA SER A 25 -4.45 -18.22 -2.81
C SER A 25 -4.99 -17.75 -4.19
N GLU A 26 -6.21 -18.17 -4.55
CA GLU A 26 -6.81 -17.96 -5.89
C GLU A 26 -6.96 -16.48 -6.32
N SER A 27 -6.91 -15.54 -5.39
CA SER A 27 -7.01 -14.08 -5.65
C SER A 27 -5.66 -13.37 -5.76
N SER A 28 -4.55 -14.10 -5.76
CA SER A 28 -3.21 -13.54 -5.61
C SER A 28 -2.62 -13.05 -6.94
N TYR A 29 -2.57 -11.73 -7.10
CA TYR A 29 -1.70 -11.07 -8.10
C TYR A 29 -0.21 -11.16 -7.73
N CYS A 30 0.10 -11.67 -6.54
CA CYS A 30 1.44 -11.78 -5.97
C CYS A 30 2.15 -13.03 -6.50
N THR A 31 2.68 -13.00 -7.72
CA THR A 31 3.31 -14.20 -8.33
C THR A 31 4.77 -14.41 -7.94
N GLU A 32 5.41 -13.44 -7.27
CA GLU A 32 6.88 -13.39 -7.08
C GLU A 32 7.32 -13.33 -5.61
N THR A 33 6.37 -13.22 -4.68
CA THR A 33 6.62 -13.12 -3.24
C THR A 33 5.88 -14.23 -2.53
N LYS A 34 6.38 -14.67 -1.37
CA LYS A 34 5.71 -15.71 -0.56
C LYS A 34 4.47 -15.19 0.14
N GLU A 35 4.52 -13.92 0.54
CA GLU A 35 3.44 -13.26 1.26
C GLU A 35 2.88 -12.09 0.46
N CYS A 36 1.57 -11.92 0.57
CA CYS A 36 0.77 -10.93 -0.14
C CYS A 36 -0.12 -10.17 0.85
N PHE A 37 -0.42 -8.89 0.57
CA PHE A 37 -1.44 -8.16 1.30
C PHE A 37 -2.82 -8.62 0.83
N LEU A 38 -3.47 -9.46 1.64
CA LEU A 38 -4.77 -10.01 1.30
C LEU A 38 -5.86 -8.99 1.58
N PHE A 39 -6.97 -9.13 0.86
CA PHE A 39 -8.13 -8.28 0.98
C PHE A 39 -9.41 -9.11 0.87
N ASP A 40 -10.48 -8.57 1.43
CA ASP A 40 -11.82 -9.04 1.15
C ASP A 40 -12.41 -8.21 0.00
N LEU A 41 -12.87 -8.88 -1.06
CA LEU A 41 -13.54 -8.20 -2.17
C LEU A 41 -14.93 -7.76 -1.72
N VAL A 42 -15.19 -6.46 -1.72
CA VAL A 42 -16.50 -5.89 -1.36
C VAL A 42 -17.44 -5.96 -2.56
N CYS A 43 -16.97 -5.50 -3.71
CA CYS A 43 -17.68 -5.59 -5.00
C CYS A 43 -16.75 -5.29 -6.17
N ALA A 44 -17.12 -5.75 -7.35
CA ALA A 44 -16.40 -5.54 -8.60
C ALA A 44 -17.40 -5.31 -9.74
N GLY A 45 -16.96 -4.66 -10.80
CA GLY A 45 -17.77 -4.36 -11.98
C GLY A 45 -17.01 -3.46 -12.95
N ASP A 46 -17.74 -2.80 -13.84
CA ASP A 46 -17.12 -2.01 -14.90
C ASP A 46 -16.29 -0.84 -14.32
N GLY A 47 -15.00 -0.85 -14.65
CA GLY A 47 -14.06 0.24 -14.41
C GLY A 47 -13.20 0.13 -13.15
N TYR A 48 -13.70 -0.45 -12.06
CA TYR A 48 -12.98 -0.57 -10.77
C TYR A 48 -13.54 -1.66 -9.84
N GLU A 49 -12.80 -1.97 -8.78
CA GLU A 49 -13.21 -2.83 -7.67
C GLU A 49 -13.22 -2.05 -6.35
N VAL A 50 -13.99 -2.52 -5.38
CA VAL A 50 -13.91 -2.08 -3.98
C VAL A 50 -13.35 -3.23 -3.16
N ARG A 51 -12.25 -2.98 -2.46
CA ARG A 51 -11.58 -3.96 -1.60
C ARG A 51 -11.50 -3.44 -0.18
N HIS A 52 -11.59 -4.34 0.79
CA HIS A 52 -11.33 -4.06 2.20
C HIS A 52 -9.99 -4.66 2.61
N TYR A 53 -9.13 -3.82 3.18
CA TYR A 53 -7.83 -4.19 3.71
C TYR A 53 -7.81 -3.95 5.22
N GLU A 54 -7.34 -4.94 5.96
CA GLU A 54 -7.06 -4.80 7.39
C GLU A 54 -5.83 -3.90 7.62
N ALA A 55 -5.70 -3.38 8.83
CA ALA A 55 -4.57 -2.54 9.19
C ALA A 55 -3.23 -3.30 9.07
N ALA A 56 -2.17 -2.65 8.61
CA ALA A 56 -0.87 -3.30 8.39
C ALA A 56 0.30 -2.34 8.59
N LYS A 57 1.44 -2.88 9.02
CA LYS A 57 2.74 -2.20 9.12
C LYS A 57 3.54 -2.26 7.84
N TRP A 58 4.16 -1.13 7.55
CA TRP A 58 5.00 -0.90 6.39
C TRP A 58 6.32 -0.28 6.83
N VAL A 59 7.33 -0.42 5.98
CA VAL A 59 8.53 0.42 6.03
C VAL A 59 8.50 1.38 4.84
N THR A 60 8.68 2.65 5.14
CA THR A 60 8.45 3.75 4.20
C THR A 60 9.67 4.65 4.11
N THR A 61 9.90 5.22 2.93
CA THR A 61 10.84 6.31 2.70
C THR A 61 10.29 7.20 1.60
N GLU A 62 10.72 8.45 1.60
CA GLU A 62 10.33 9.41 0.58
C GLU A 62 11.50 9.75 -0.35
N ALA A 63 11.15 10.13 -1.58
CA ALA A 63 12.07 10.71 -2.54
C ALA A 63 11.35 11.76 -3.40
N GLU A 64 12.06 12.84 -3.71
CA GLU A 64 11.57 13.94 -4.51
C GLU A 64 12.06 13.82 -5.96
N SER A 65 11.16 14.03 -6.93
CA SER A 65 11.50 14.07 -8.35
C SER A 65 10.39 14.70 -9.19
N TYR A 66 10.71 15.08 -10.43
CA TYR A 66 9.70 15.34 -11.46
C TYR A 66 9.11 14.04 -12.02
N PHE A 67 9.84 12.93 -11.95
CA PHE A 67 9.43 11.65 -12.52
C PHE A 67 9.32 10.58 -11.44
N MET A 68 8.16 9.95 -11.34
CA MET A 68 7.85 8.93 -10.32
C MET A 68 8.82 7.76 -10.37
N GLU A 69 9.16 7.28 -11.56
CA GLU A 69 10.07 6.14 -11.75
C GLU A 69 11.49 6.41 -11.19
N ILE A 70 11.95 7.66 -11.24
CA ILE A 70 13.25 8.07 -10.69
C ILE A 70 13.20 8.12 -9.16
N ALA A 71 12.17 8.75 -8.60
CA ALA A 71 11.98 8.81 -7.15
C ALA A 71 11.82 7.40 -6.55
N THR A 72 10.97 6.58 -7.18
CA THR A 72 10.71 5.20 -6.77
C THR A 72 11.97 4.34 -6.80
N SER A 73 12.82 4.47 -7.83
CA SER A 73 14.10 3.74 -7.89
C SER A 73 15.04 4.10 -6.73
N ARG A 74 15.12 5.39 -6.37
CA ARG A 74 15.95 5.86 -5.24
C ARG A 74 15.39 5.38 -3.90
N ALA A 75 14.09 5.53 -3.69
CA ALA A 75 13.39 5.07 -2.50
C ALA A 75 13.51 3.55 -2.32
N PHE A 76 13.35 2.78 -3.40
CA PHE A 76 13.49 1.32 -3.40
C PHE A 76 14.85 0.89 -2.90
N ARG A 77 15.95 1.54 -3.33
CA ARG A 77 17.31 1.20 -2.87
C ARG A 77 17.47 1.37 -1.37
N LYS A 78 16.86 2.40 -0.77
CA LYS A 78 16.88 2.62 0.68
C LYS A 78 16.08 1.55 1.44
N LEU A 79 14.87 1.23 0.97
CA LEU A 79 14.06 0.18 1.59
C LEU A 79 14.69 -1.21 1.41
N TYR A 80 15.33 -1.46 0.27
CA TYR A 80 16.05 -2.69 0.01
C TYR A 80 17.19 -2.90 1.02
N LYS A 81 17.99 -1.85 1.28
CA LYS A 81 19.01 -1.85 2.33
C LYS A 81 18.45 -2.24 3.70
N TYR A 82 17.31 -1.65 4.08
CA TYR A 82 16.62 -1.98 5.33
C TYR A 82 16.27 -3.47 5.43
N ILE A 83 15.62 -4.04 4.41
CA ILE A 83 15.24 -5.46 4.42
C ILE A 83 16.44 -6.41 4.27
N THR A 84 17.61 -5.93 3.82
CA THR A 84 18.85 -6.72 3.72
C THR A 84 19.85 -6.48 4.85
N GLY A 85 19.41 -5.87 5.97
CA GLY A 85 20.20 -5.80 7.20
C GLY A 85 20.56 -4.41 7.71
N GLU A 86 20.22 -3.32 7.01
CA GLU A 86 20.33 -1.94 7.57
C GLU A 86 19.15 -1.62 8.50
N ASN A 87 19.02 -2.44 9.54
CA ASN A 87 18.07 -2.29 10.65
C ASN A 87 18.76 -2.69 11.97
N GLU A 88 18.26 -2.24 13.11
CA GLU A 88 18.92 -2.43 14.42
C GLU A 88 19.16 -3.90 14.78
N ALA A 89 18.37 -4.82 14.22
CA ALA A 89 18.51 -6.25 14.46
C ALA A 89 19.49 -6.94 13.49
N GLY A 90 20.01 -6.24 12.47
CA GLY A 90 20.78 -6.83 11.38
C GLY A 90 20.01 -7.91 10.61
N ALA A 91 18.67 -7.86 10.65
CA ALA A 91 17.83 -8.93 10.16
C ALA A 91 17.63 -8.84 8.65
N THR A 92 17.63 -9.99 7.97
CA THR A 92 17.12 -10.11 6.61
C THR A 92 15.62 -10.37 6.65
N ILE A 93 14.86 -9.56 5.90
CA ILE A 93 13.40 -9.58 5.83
C ILE A 93 13.00 -9.98 4.41
N ASP A 94 12.17 -11.01 4.29
CA ASP A 94 11.67 -11.46 2.99
C ASP A 94 10.81 -10.37 2.34
N MET A 95 10.93 -10.23 1.01
CA MET A 95 10.12 -9.27 0.27
C MET A 95 8.69 -9.80 0.11
N THR A 96 7.72 -8.90 0.27
CA THR A 96 6.29 -9.15 0.09
C THR A 96 5.73 -8.26 -1.02
N ALA A 97 4.48 -8.48 -1.39
CA ALA A 97 3.77 -7.64 -2.34
C ALA A 97 2.40 -7.21 -1.77
N PRO A 98 1.87 -6.04 -2.19
CA PRO A 98 2.45 -5.12 -3.16
C PRO A 98 3.41 -4.09 -2.53
N VAL A 99 4.04 -3.30 -3.40
CA VAL A 99 4.72 -2.04 -3.05
C VAL A 99 3.75 -0.88 -3.29
N LEU A 100 3.59 0.00 -2.30
CA LEU A 100 2.75 1.19 -2.41
C LEU A 100 3.60 2.43 -2.73
N ILE A 101 3.13 3.26 -3.66
CA ILE A 101 3.69 4.56 -3.99
C ILE A 101 2.63 5.62 -3.74
N LYS A 102 2.76 6.35 -2.63
CA LYS A 102 1.90 7.48 -2.28
C LYS A 102 2.31 8.70 -3.09
N VAL A 103 1.34 9.32 -3.77
CA VAL A 103 1.55 10.52 -4.58
C VAL A 103 0.58 11.61 -4.14
N ASN A 104 1.09 12.80 -3.83
CA ASN A 104 0.27 13.96 -3.50
C ASN A 104 -0.33 14.57 -4.78
N ASN A 105 -1.65 14.78 -4.78
CA ASN A 105 -2.39 15.32 -5.92
C ASN A 105 -2.30 16.85 -6.04
N SER A 106 -1.88 17.55 -4.99
CA SER A 106 -1.79 19.01 -4.95
C SER A 106 -0.53 19.59 -5.61
N THR A 107 0.39 18.75 -6.09
CA THR A 107 1.65 19.24 -6.66
C THR A 107 1.48 19.77 -8.08
N SER A 108 1.96 20.99 -8.32
CA SER A 108 2.03 21.60 -9.66
C SER A 108 3.00 20.86 -10.57
N MET A 109 2.69 20.76 -11.86
CA MET A 109 3.56 20.15 -12.88
C MET A 109 4.95 20.81 -12.98
N TRP A 110 5.06 22.07 -12.53
CA TRP A 110 6.30 22.85 -12.55
C TRP A 110 7.14 22.69 -11.29
N GLN A 111 6.74 21.84 -10.35
CA GLN A 111 7.47 21.54 -9.14
C GLN A 111 7.68 20.02 -9.05
N PRO A 112 8.79 19.58 -8.47
CA PRO A 112 8.97 18.18 -8.16
C PRO A 112 7.92 17.73 -7.13
N SER A 113 7.47 16.49 -7.26
CA SER A 113 6.59 15.84 -6.29
C SER A 113 7.40 15.01 -5.31
N VAL A 114 6.88 14.88 -4.09
CA VAL A 114 7.36 13.92 -3.10
C VAL A 114 6.59 12.61 -3.28
N TYR A 115 7.33 11.52 -3.46
CA TYR A 115 6.79 10.17 -3.61
C TYR A 115 7.17 9.35 -2.37
N GLY A 116 6.16 8.84 -1.67
CA GLY A 116 6.34 7.94 -0.52
C GLY A 116 6.27 6.49 -0.96
N LEU A 117 7.40 5.78 -0.95
CA LEU A 117 7.44 4.35 -1.25
C LEU A 117 7.32 3.55 0.03
N SER A 118 6.47 2.51 0.02
CA SER A 118 6.26 1.63 1.18
C SER A 118 6.34 0.16 0.80
N PHE A 119 7.10 -0.59 1.60
CA PHE A 119 7.18 -2.05 1.56
C PHE A 119 6.32 -2.63 2.67
N LEU A 120 5.44 -3.56 2.32
CA LEU A 120 4.67 -4.32 3.29
C LEU A 120 5.63 -5.21 4.10
N LEU A 121 5.49 -5.21 5.43
CA LEU A 121 6.31 -6.10 6.25
C LEU A 121 5.66 -7.50 6.30
N PRO A 122 6.43 -8.59 6.18
CA PRO A 122 5.95 -9.96 6.41
C PRO A 122 5.13 -10.11 7.70
N SER A 123 4.25 -11.11 7.77
CA SER A 123 3.45 -11.42 8.97
C SER A 123 4.31 -11.47 10.24
N LYS A 124 5.48 -12.10 10.16
CA LYS A 124 6.49 -12.20 11.24
C LYS A 124 6.88 -10.84 11.85
N TYR A 125 6.87 -9.76 11.07
CA TYR A 125 7.34 -8.45 11.48
C TYR A 125 6.20 -7.43 11.70
N GLN A 126 4.93 -7.84 11.62
CA GLN A 126 3.79 -6.95 11.84
C GLN A 126 3.69 -6.46 13.30
N ALA A 127 3.98 -7.31 14.28
CA ALA A 127 3.92 -6.92 15.68
C ALA A 127 5.14 -6.09 16.12
N ASN A 128 6.35 -6.56 15.77
CA ASN A 128 7.62 -5.98 16.22
C ASN A 128 8.64 -5.91 15.08
N PRO A 129 8.51 -4.92 14.17
CA PRO A 129 9.50 -4.72 13.12
C PRO A 129 10.81 -4.14 13.70
N PRO A 130 11.99 -4.55 13.18
CA PRO A 130 13.25 -3.95 13.61
C PRO A 130 13.29 -2.49 13.18
N LYS A 131 13.86 -1.61 14.02
CA LYS A 131 13.93 -0.18 13.67
C LYS A 131 14.94 0.05 12.54
N PRO A 132 14.64 0.94 11.58
CA PRO A 132 15.61 1.34 10.57
C PRO A 132 16.80 2.08 11.18
N THR A 133 17.99 1.88 10.63
CA THR A 133 19.20 2.65 11.00
C THR A 133 19.40 3.91 10.15
N ASP A 134 18.78 3.97 8.97
CA ASP A 134 18.73 5.18 8.12
C ASP A 134 17.60 6.09 8.60
N ALA A 135 17.93 7.33 8.97
CA ALA A 135 16.97 8.30 9.50
C ALA A 135 15.89 8.74 8.49
N SER A 136 16.09 8.49 7.19
CA SER A 136 15.10 8.75 6.14
C SER A 136 14.12 7.60 5.90
N VAL A 137 14.35 6.45 6.55
CA VAL A 137 13.49 5.27 6.51
C VAL A 137 12.74 5.17 7.83
N TYR A 138 11.43 5.02 7.77
CA TYR A 138 10.58 5.02 8.96
C TYR A 138 9.45 3.99 8.83
N LEU A 139 8.94 3.53 9.97
CA LEU A 139 7.83 2.59 10.02
C LEU A 139 6.51 3.36 9.95
N THR A 140 5.56 2.85 9.18
CA THR A 140 4.22 3.41 9.06
C THR A 140 3.15 2.33 9.21
N ASP A 141 1.93 2.78 9.48
CA ASP A 141 0.75 1.93 9.55
C ASP A 141 -0.29 2.40 8.52
N THR A 142 -0.86 1.49 7.76
CA THR A 142 -2.15 1.72 7.10
C THR A 142 -3.25 1.28 8.07
N PRO A 143 -4.28 2.10 8.31
CA PRO A 143 -5.42 1.66 9.11
C PRO A 143 -6.26 0.64 8.33
N ASP A 144 -7.24 0.05 9.02
CA ASP A 144 -8.34 -0.64 8.35
C ASP A 144 -8.99 0.31 7.34
N MET A 145 -9.08 -0.12 6.08
CA MET A 145 -9.50 0.74 5.00
C MET A 145 -10.24 0.00 3.89
N LYS A 146 -11.22 0.67 3.31
CA LYS A 146 -11.77 0.30 2.01
C LYS A 146 -11.09 1.14 0.92
N VAL A 147 -10.79 0.53 -0.21
CA VAL A 147 -10.11 1.18 -1.33
C VAL A 147 -10.84 0.90 -2.64
N TYR A 148 -10.93 1.93 -3.48
CA TYR A 148 -11.29 1.79 -4.89
C TYR A 148 -10.04 1.42 -5.68
N VAL A 149 -10.12 0.37 -6.49
CA VAL A 149 -8.97 -0.20 -7.20
C VAL A 149 -9.23 -0.25 -8.69
N LYS A 150 -8.29 0.27 -9.48
CA LYS A 150 -8.23 0.01 -10.92
C LYS A 150 -6.95 -0.73 -11.25
N SER A 151 -7.06 -1.96 -11.75
CA SER A 151 -5.92 -2.74 -12.22
C SER A 151 -5.57 -2.44 -13.68
N TYR A 152 -4.29 -2.51 -14.01
CA TYR A 152 -3.78 -2.33 -15.36
C TYR A 152 -2.44 -3.01 -15.57
N GLY A 153 -2.16 -3.38 -16.82
CA GLY A 153 -0.91 -4.02 -17.23
C GLY A 153 0.20 -3.03 -17.64
N GLY A 154 1.36 -3.57 -17.97
CA GLY A 154 2.47 -2.82 -18.55
C GLY A 154 3.37 -2.13 -17.52
N TRP A 155 4.15 -1.14 -17.95
CA TRP A 155 5.10 -0.44 -17.10
C TRP A 155 4.44 0.72 -16.35
N MET A 156 4.66 0.76 -15.05
CA MET A 156 4.25 1.89 -14.21
C MET A 156 5.26 3.05 -14.36
N ILE A 157 5.05 3.87 -15.38
CA ILE A 157 5.77 5.12 -15.61
C ILE A 157 4.83 6.31 -15.37
N SER A 158 5.39 7.48 -15.05
CA SER A 158 4.65 8.69 -14.64
C SER A 158 3.40 8.98 -15.49
N LEU A 159 3.52 8.97 -16.82
CA LEU A 159 2.41 9.28 -17.73
C LEU A 159 1.31 8.21 -17.72
N VAL A 160 1.71 6.93 -17.71
CA VAL A 160 0.76 5.79 -17.72
C VAL A 160 0.02 5.74 -16.38
N ALA A 161 0.75 5.82 -15.28
CA ALA A 161 0.19 5.84 -13.93
C ALA A 161 -0.83 6.99 -13.77
N LYS A 162 -0.45 8.21 -14.19
CA LYS A 162 -1.37 9.36 -14.18
C LYS A 162 -2.63 9.09 -14.99
N SER A 163 -2.51 8.55 -16.19
CA SER A 163 -3.68 8.23 -17.03
C SER A 163 -4.62 7.22 -16.37
N GLN A 164 -4.10 6.22 -15.67
CA GLN A 164 -4.90 5.20 -14.99
C GLN A 164 -5.61 5.78 -13.76
N VAL A 165 -4.91 6.62 -13.00
CA VAL A 165 -5.48 7.36 -11.85
C VAL A 165 -6.61 8.29 -12.30
N GLU A 166 -6.43 9.05 -13.38
CA GLU A 166 -7.47 9.94 -13.93
C GLU A 166 -8.69 9.14 -14.46
N THR A 167 -8.45 7.97 -15.03
CA THR A 167 -9.54 7.08 -15.47
C THR A 167 -10.35 6.58 -14.28
N LEU A 168 -9.68 6.11 -13.22
CA LEU A 168 -10.35 5.70 -11.99
C LEU A 168 -11.11 6.87 -11.36
N LYS A 169 -10.48 8.04 -11.27
CA LYS A 169 -11.09 9.27 -10.77
C LYS A 169 -12.38 9.59 -11.52
N THR A 170 -12.35 9.56 -12.85
CA THR A 170 -13.52 9.81 -13.69
C THR A 170 -14.64 8.81 -13.43
N SER A 171 -14.32 7.51 -13.30
CA SER A 171 -15.30 6.48 -12.95
C SER A 171 -15.98 6.75 -11.60
N LEU A 172 -15.20 7.16 -10.59
CA LEU A 172 -15.70 7.48 -9.25
C LEU A 172 -16.56 8.76 -9.23
N ASP A 173 -16.13 9.79 -9.94
CA ASP A 173 -16.84 11.07 -10.02
C ASP A 173 -18.20 10.89 -10.72
N ASN A 174 -18.28 10.05 -11.76
CA ASN A 174 -19.53 9.74 -12.48
C ASN A 174 -20.59 9.09 -11.58
N VAL A 175 -20.16 8.29 -10.60
CA VAL A 175 -21.07 7.65 -9.63
C VAL A 175 -21.19 8.45 -8.33
N LYS A 176 -20.58 9.64 -8.25
CA LYS A 176 -20.56 10.51 -7.07
C LYS A 176 -20.00 9.81 -5.81
N ALA A 177 -19.02 8.93 -6.01
CA ALA A 177 -18.32 8.29 -4.91
C ALA A 177 -17.47 9.30 -4.12
N THR A 178 -17.34 9.09 -2.81
CA THR A 178 -16.49 9.88 -1.93
C THR A 178 -15.20 9.14 -1.61
N TYR A 179 -14.07 9.82 -1.80
CA TYR A 179 -12.74 9.24 -1.66
C TYR A 179 -11.69 10.29 -1.24
N GLU A 180 -10.52 9.84 -0.83
CA GLU A 180 -9.37 10.69 -0.50
C GLU A 180 -8.87 11.43 -1.75
N THR A 181 -8.89 12.76 -1.72
CA THR A 181 -8.51 13.59 -2.86
C THR A 181 -7.11 14.17 -2.76
N GLU A 182 -6.53 14.24 -1.55
CA GLU A 182 -5.22 14.86 -1.34
C GLU A 182 -4.07 13.98 -1.88
N TYR A 183 -4.27 12.66 -1.88
CA TYR A 183 -3.30 11.72 -2.40
C TYR A 183 -3.96 10.47 -2.98
N HIS A 184 -3.23 9.78 -3.83
CA HIS A 184 -3.57 8.44 -4.31
C HIS A 184 -2.39 7.50 -4.11
N TYR A 185 -2.62 6.20 -4.36
CA TYR A 185 -1.54 5.23 -4.47
C TYR A 185 -1.42 4.66 -5.88
N ASN A 186 -0.19 4.51 -6.34
CA ASN A 186 0.15 3.57 -7.39
C ASN A 186 0.74 2.32 -6.73
N VAL A 187 0.32 1.15 -7.19
CA VAL A 187 0.57 -0.11 -6.48
C VAL A 187 1.20 -1.12 -7.43
N GLY A 188 2.40 -1.59 -7.08
CA GLY A 188 3.20 -2.48 -7.92
C GLY A 188 3.36 -3.85 -7.28
N TYR A 189 3.07 -4.92 -8.02
CA TYR A 189 3.13 -6.29 -7.52
C TYR A 189 4.37 -7.07 -7.97
N ASN A 190 5.04 -6.59 -9.01
CA ASN A 190 6.10 -7.33 -9.69
C ASN A 190 7.47 -6.68 -9.56
N SER A 191 8.51 -7.51 -9.49
CA SER A 191 9.91 -7.10 -9.51
C SER A 191 10.21 -6.16 -10.67
N PRO A 192 11.10 -5.17 -10.50
CA PRO A 192 11.59 -4.34 -11.60
C PRO A 192 12.16 -5.14 -12.78
N MET A 193 12.58 -6.39 -12.56
CA MET A 193 13.13 -7.27 -13.60
C MET A 193 12.06 -7.98 -14.44
N LYS A 194 10.78 -8.01 -14.03
CA LYS A 194 9.71 -8.66 -14.80
C LYS A 194 9.31 -7.83 -16.01
N ILE A 195 9.41 -8.42 -17.20
CA ILE A 195 9.22 -7.70 -18.47
C ILE A 195 7.77 -7.79 -18.98
N MET A 196 7.10 -8.93 -18.83
CA MET A 196 5.73 -9.19 -19.33
C MET A 196 4.78 -9.54 -18.19
N ASN A 197 3.46 -9.43 -18.45
CA ASN A 197 2.39 -9.78 -17.50
C ASN A 197 2.58 -9.09 -16.14
N ARG A 198 2.92 -7.81 -16.19
CA ARG A 198 3.00 -6.95 -15.01
C ARG A 198 1.56 -6.62 -14.57
N HIS A 199 1.33 -6.65 -13.27
CA HIS A 199 0.10 -6.22 -12.61
C HIS A 199 0.41 -4.99 -11.77
N ASN A 200 -0.24 -3.89 -12.11
CA ASN A 200 -0.18 -2.65 -11.37
C ASN A 200 -1.60 -2.17 -11.08
N GLU A 201 -1.74 -1.32 -10.07
CA GLU A 201 -3.04 -0.77 -9.72
C GLU A 201 -2.93 0.70 -9.34
N ALA A 202 -4.04 1.43 -9.53
CA ALA A 202 -4.26 2.76 -8.99
C ALA A 202 -5.32 2.68 -7.90
N TRP A 203 -5.06 3.25 -6.73
CA TRP A 203 -5.97 3.22 -5.59
C TRP A 203 -6.36 4.61 -5.10
N PHE A 204 -7.63 4.73 -4.72
CA PHE A 204 -8.13 5.80 -3.86
C PHE A 204 -8.76 5.21 -2.59
N ILE A 205 -8.44 5.78 -1.43
CA ILE A 205 -9.07 5.37 -0.16
C ILE A 205 -10.51 5.87 -0.14
N VAL A 206 -11.46 4.99 0.17
CA VAL A 206 -12.88 5.34 0.34
C VAL A 206 -13.03 6.28 1.54
N LYS A 207 -13.87 7.33 1.40
CA LYS A 207 -14.31 8.16 2.52
C LYS A 207 -15.81 7.97 2.70
N GLY A 208 -16.23 7.43 3.84
CA GLY A 208 -17.63 7.09 4.08
C GLY A 208 -18.01 5.73 3.48
N GLU A 209 -19.23 5.61 2.96
CA GLU A 209 -19.71 4.36 2.37
C GLU A 209 -19.20 4.20 0.92
N PRO A 210 -18.68 3.00 0.55
CA PRO A 210 -18.25 2.75 -0.80
C PRO A 210 -19.44 2.68 -1.77
N VAL A 211 -19.25 3.18 -2.98
CA VAL A 211 -20.19 3.01 -4.08
C VAL A 211 -19.70 1.87 -4.96
N CYS A 212 -20.51 0.83 -5.15
CA CYS A 212 -20.15 -0.27 -6.03
C CYS A 212 -20.34 0.12 -7.51
N PRO A 213 -19.45 -0.35 -8.40
CA PRO A 213 -19.65 -0.20 -9.84
C PRO A 213 -20.90 -0.99 -10.28
N ARG A 214 -21.40 -0.68 -11.48
CA ARG A 214 -22.40 -1.55 -12.11
C ARG A 214 -21.74 -2.89 -12.45
N SER A 215 -22.44 -3.99 -12.19
CA SER A 215 -22.02 -5.31 -12.67
C SER A 215 -21.96 -5.29 -14.20
N GLU A 216 -20.91 -5.91 -14.76
CA GLU A 216 -20.83 -6.20 -16.20
C GLU A 216 -21.95 -7.15 -16.65
#